data_AF-A0A1Y2C7G1-F1
#
_entry.id   AF-A0A1Y2C7G1-F1
#
_cell.length_a   1.000
_cell.length_b   1.000
_cell.length_c   1.000
_cell.angle_alpha   90.00
_cell.angle_beta   90.00
_cell.angle_gamma   90.00
#
_symmetry.space_group_name_H-M   'P 1'
#
loop_
_entity.id
_entity.type
_entity.pdbx_description
1 polymer ?
#
loop_
_entity_poly.entity_id
_entity_poly.type
_entity_poly.pdbx_seq_one_letter_code
_entity_poly.pdbx_strand_id
1 'polypeptide(L)'
;MKFNKAIVLSILAASAEAYDLLKDFSNGFRIGAATNTRFYNNANYVNAMKAFNYMVAENACKFVSIQGQKGNFNFNDCDNHLKKAKELGMDFRGHALIWHSMAPQWLEREDSNTMRQSIVNHITKVLQHYDGKIDTWDVVNEAIDDSSNGNGWKYRNSFLYQKNKDFIDLAFKTARQVAPKVKLFYNDYNTEGIWGKSESVYQFIADLKKRNIPIDGVGLQYHVSVQHQPQLNKITDLISRYCKLGLEVHITELDVSCEGACNAGDVQNKQGQVFSNALKACLTNSCCTGFLVWGIGDNDSWLGADKKGLLFDGSYKPKSQYNALLNVLKSTKAASLGNKPANNGGNTGGNAQPVDDAPVSSTFKPKKMADGWYRIKNPESGLYLNVADGEGADSQNVELGEDGQQMWKLTNVGNNYVTLTSSLGEFNLDVCMGEDENGTNAQIYSIHNEEPQQFVVMETETKNVYVIGTRGSNGSKVLDIENYGTTPGSNVYQWENEGKANQLWTLEPIQGTISGGDETSSNESKPSNDESCWAKSLGYSCCKSCGVVMEDDSGKWGIENGDWCGIAKTCSSKCIGAAGYPCCSRTCIVQFEDESGKWGIENNDWCIIDRDLCIYLQ
;
A
#
# COMPACT_ATOMS: atom_id res chain seq x y z
N MET A 1 78.03 -6.49 -3.05
CA MET A 1 76.96 -6.85 -2.10
C MET A 1 76.83 -5.68 -1.13
N LYS A 2 75.71 -4.99 -0.90
CA LYS A 2 74.28 -5.27 -1.07
C LYS A 2 73.58 -3.95 -1.39
N PHE A 3 72.69 -3.93 -2.39
CA PHE A 3 71.72 -2.85 -2.58
C PHE A 3 70.47 -3.18 -1.75
N ASN A 4 70.10 -2.31 -0.82
CA ASN A 4 68.82 -2.38 -0.11
C ASN A 4 67.69 -1.98 -1.07
N LYS A 5 66.88 -2.95 -1.51
CA LYS A 5 65.57 -2.68 -2.10
C LYS A 5 64.54 -2.64 -0.97
N ALA A 6 64.06 -1.44 -0.64
CA ALA A 6 62.82 -1.28 0.09
C ALA A 6 61.66 -1.66 -0.84
N ILE A 7 60.96 -2.75 -0.49
CA ILE A 7 59.71 -3.14 -1.15
C ILE A 7 58.62 -2.24 -0.56
N VAL A 8 58.12 -1.31 -1.36
CA VAL A 8 56.89 -0.58 -1.07
C VAL A 8 55.75 -1.58 -1.29
N LEU A 9 55.21 -2.10 -0.19
CA LEU A 9 54.00 -2.91 -0.19
C LEU A 9 52.81 -1.95 -0.38
N SER A 10 52.37 -1.76 -1.62
CA SER A 10 51.11 -1.09 -1.92
C SER A 10 49.96 -1.97 -1.44
N ILE A 11 49.42 -1.67 -0.26
CA ILE A 11 48.16 -2.21 0.23
C ILE A 11 47.08 -1.59 -0.66
N LEU A 12 46.66 -2.32 -1.70
CA LEU A 12 45.36 -2.11 -2.33
C LEU A 12 44.30 -2.52 -1.31
N ALA A 13 43.90 -1.60 -0.44
CA ALA A 13 42.61 -1.69 0.22
C ALA A 13 41.57 -1.57 -0.91
N ALA A 14 41.04 -2.71 -1.35
CA ALA A 14 39.79 -2.69 -2.09
C ALA A 14 38.76 -2.06 -1.16
N SER A 15 38.39 -0.81 -1.43
CA SER A 15 37.24 -0.19 -0.80
C SER A 15 36.04 -1.02 -1.21
N ALA A 16 35.60 -1.93 -0.33
CA ALA A 16 34.23 -2.39 -0.38
C ALA A 16 33.40 -1.10 -0.27
N GLU A 17 32.65 -0.76 -1.32
CA GLU A 17 31.65 0.30 -1.25
C GLU A 17 30.71 -0.09 -0.10
N ALA A 18 30.89 0.54 1.06
CA ALA A 18 30.10 0.25 2.24
C ALA A 18 28.71 0.85 1.99
N TYR A 19 27.71 -0.01 1.84
CA TYR A 19 26.31 0.38 1.85
C TYR A 19 25.68 -0.10 3.15
N ASP A 20 24.67 0.63 3.60
CA ASP A 20 23.86 0.32 4.78
C ASP A 20 23.11 -1.01 4.60
N LEU A 21 23.18 -1.90 5.58
CA LEU A 21 22.54 -3.21 5.52
C LEU A 21 21.09 -3.13 5.97
N LEU A 22 20.14 -3.65 5.18
CA LEU A 22 18.70 -3.66 5.52
C LEU A 22 18.42 -4.17 6.94
N LYS A 23 19.08 -5.26 7.35
CA LYS A 23 18.92 -5.85 8.68
C LYS A 23 19.23 -4.88 9.83
N ASP A 24 20.15 -3.94 9.63
CA ASP A 24 20.58 -3.01 10.69
C ASP A 24 19.48 -1.96 10.99
N PHE A 25 18.54 -1.79 10.04
CA PHE A 25 17.37 -0.90 10.17
C PHE A 25 16.07 -1.67 10.41
N SER A 26 16.11 -3.00 10.43
CA SER A 26 14.92 -3.85 10.58
C SER A 26 14.37 -3.91 12.01
N ASN A 27 15.11 -3.46 13.03
CA ASN A 27 14.69 -3.44 14.43
C ASN A 27 14.09 -4.77 14.94
N GLY A 28 14.63 -5.91 14.48
CA GLY A 28 14.16 -7.25 14.86
C GLY A 28 13.07 -7.84 13.96
N PHE A 29 12.58 -7.08 12.97
CA PHE A 29 11.76 -7.61 11.89
C PHE A 29 12.58 -8.54 10.99
N ARG A 30 12.00 -9.68 10.56
CA ARG A 30 12.71 -10.64 9.69
C ARG A 30 12.72 -10.14 8.26
N ILE A 31 13.86 -9.66 7.80
CA ILE A 31 14.12 -9.33 6.41
C ILE A 31 15.11 -10.33 5.81
N GLY A 32 14.65 -11.05 4.79
CA GLY A 32 15.33 -12.23 4.30
C GLY A 32 15.49 -12.33 2.80
N ALA A 33 16.24 -13.34 2.40
CA ALA A 33 16.35 -13.74 1.01
C ALA A 33 16.45 -15.26 0.84
N ALA A 34 16.03 -15.75 -0.34
CA ALA A 34 16.29 -17.10 -0.78
C ALA A 34 17.74 -17.22 -1.24
N THR A 35 18.41 -18.29 -0.81
CA THR A 35 19.80 -18.52 -1.16
C THR A 35 20.03 -19.89 -1.76
N ASN A 36 21.16 -20.02 -2.47
CA ASN A 36 21.54 -21.23 -3.18
C ASN A 36 23.03 -21.52 -2.94
N THR A 37 23.34 -22.72 -2.45
CA THR A 37 24.71 -23.16 -2.11
C THR A 37 25.67 -23.11 -3.30
N ARG A 38 25.17 -23.16 -4.53
CA ARG A 38 25.98 -22.98 -5.76
C ARG A 38 26.83 -21.70 -5.73
N PHE A 39 26.35 -20.64 -5.10
CA PHE A 39 26.99 -19.33 -5.12
C PHE A 39 27.77 -19.00 -3.85
N TYR A 40 27.87 -19.92 -2.88
CA TYR A 40 28.56 -19.65 -1.61
C TYR A 40 30.09 -19.47 -1.74
N ASN A 41 30.67 -19.89 -2.87
CA ASN A 41 32.07 -19.62 -3.20
C ASN A 41 32.29 -18.25 -3.84
N ASN A 42 31.23 -17.52 -4.17
CA ASN A 42 31.31 -16.16 -4.70
C ASN A 42 31.28 -15.16 -3.54
N ALA A 43 32.40 -14.46 -3.31
CA ALA A 43 32.53 -13.50 -2.23
C ALA A 43 31.52 -12.35 -2.33
N ASN A 44 31.17 -11.90 -3.54
CA ASN A 44 30.20 -10.82 -3.73
C ASN A 44 28.78 -11.26 -3.36
N TYR A 45 28.39 -12.49 -3.72
CA TYR A 45 27.13 -13.11 -3.31
C TYR A 45 27.03 -13.20 -1.79
N VAL A 46 28.06 -13.77 -1.14
CA VAL A 46 28.11 -13.90 0.33
C VAL A 46 28.14 -12.54 1.01
N ASN A 47 28.74 -11.52 0.39
CA ASN A 47 28.71 -10.17 0.94
C ASN A 47 27.31 -9.55 0.84
N ALA A 48 26.60 -9.70 -0.27
CA ALA A 48 25.23 -9.24 -0.44
C ALA A 48 24.24 -9.94 0.52
N MET A 49 24.46 -11.23 0.81
CA MET A 49 23.68 -11.94 1.82
C MET A 49 23.70 -11.24 3.19
N LYS A 50 24.78 -10.54 3.55
CA LYS A 50 24.90 -9.87 4.86
C LYS A 50 23.86 -8.77 5.07
N ALA A 51 23.18 -8.30 4.02
CA ALA A 51 22.08 -7.34 4.12
C ALA A 51 20.87 -7.89 4.89
N PHE A 52 20.75 -9.21 5.05
CA PHE A 52 19.57 -9.88 5.57
C PHE A 52 19.80 -10.50 6.97
N ASN A 53 18.72 -10.72 7.72
CA ASN A 53 18.71 -11.45 9.01
C ASN A 53 17.81 -12.70 8.96
N TYR A 54 17.25 -13.05 7.80
CA TYR A 54 16.41 -14.23 7.61
C TYR A 54 16.78 -14.95 6.31
N MET A 55 16.74 -16.28 6.30
CA MET A 55 17.13 -17.08 5.15
C MET A 55 16.15 -18.21 4.88
N VAL A 56 15.92 -18.50 3.60
CA VAL A 56 15.31 -19.73 3.12
C VAL A 56 16.24 -20.39 2.10
N ALA A 57 16.24 -21.72 2.04
CA ALA A 57 16.90 -22.43 0.96
C ALA A 57 15.98 -22.50 -0.26
N GLU A 58 16.44 -22.01 -1.41
CA GLU A 58 15.64 -21.95 -2.64
C GLU A 58 15.09 -23.34 -3.04
N ASN A 59 15.91 -24.40 -2.87
CA ASN A 59 15.54 -25.77 -3.26
C ASN A 59 15.96 -26.85 -2.27
N ALA A 60 16.96 -26.60 -1.42
CA ALA A 60 17.64 -27.67 -0.67
C ALA A 60 16.77 -28.36 0.38
N CYS A 61 15.73 -27.68 0.89
CA CYS A 61 14.85 -28.21 1.92
C CYS A 61 13.52 -28.78 1.37
N LYS A 62 13.33 -28.79 0.04
CA LYS A 62 12.15 -29.35 -0.62
C LYS A 62 12.14 -30.88 -0.52
N PHE A 63 10.94 -31.49 -0.62
CA PHE A 63 10.76 -32.94 -0.48
C PHE A 63 11.74 -33.74 -1.35
N VAL A 64 11.78 -33.49 -2.66
CA VAL A 64 12.67 -34.23 -3.57
C VAL A 64 14.16 -34.09 -3.22
N SER A 65 14.59 -32.94 -2.69
CA SER A 65 15.97 -32.69 -2.28
C SER A 65 16.34 -33.48 -1.03
N ILE A 66 15.43 -33.53 -0.05
CA ILE A 66 15.64 -34.27 1.20
C ILE A 66 15.45 -35.78 1.02
N GLN A 67 14.45 -36.21 0.27
CA GLN A 67 14.05 -37.62 0.17
C GLN A 67 13.80 -38.04 -1.28
N GLY A 68 14.78 -37.79 -2.15
CA GLY A 68 14.72 -38.16 -3.57
C GLY A 68 14.52 -39.66 -3.81
N GLN A 69 14.96 -40.52 -2.88
CA GLN A 69 14.68 -41.96 -2.85
C GLN A 69 13.90 -42.32 -1.59
N LYS A 70 12.85 -43.14 -1.72
CA LYS A 70 11.96 -43.50 -0.60
C LYS A 70 12.75 -44.05 0.59
N GLY A 71 12.58 -43.44 1.75
CA GLY A 71 13.22 -43.87 3.00
C GLY A 71 14.70 -43.46 3.14
N ASN A 72 15.33 -42.91 2.12
CA ASN A 72 16.70 -42.39 2.18
C ASN A 72 16.66 -40.86 2.30
N PHE A 73 17.02 -40.35 3.48
CA PHE A 73 17.02 -38.93 3.78
C PHE A 73 18.43 -38.34 3.66
N ASN A 74 18.56 -37.29 2.85
CA ASN A 74 19.78 -36.51 2.69
C ASN A 74 19.53 -35.07 3.10
N PHE A 75 20.00 -34.69 4.28
CA PHE A 75 19.84 -33.33 4.81
C PHE A 75 21.01 -32.40 4.47
N ASN A 76 22.06 -32.89 3.80
CA ASN A 76 23.34 -32.20 3.70
C ASN A 76 23.22 -30.79 3.12
N ASP A 77 22.47 -30.60 2.05
CA ASP A 77 22.37 -29.30 1.39
C ASP A 77 21.51 -28.31 2.19
N CYS A 78 20.37 -28.75 2.75
CA CYS A 78 19.56 -27.91 3.64
C CYS A 78 20.33 -27.56 4.94
N ASP A 79 21.11 -28.51 5.48
CA ASP A 79 21.99 -28.30 6.63
C ASP A 79 23.12 -27.30 6.32
N ASN A 80 23.65 -27.30 5.09
CA ASN A 80 24.64 -26.31 4.65
C ASN A 80 24.04 -24.89 4.62
N HIS A 81 22.80 -24.73 4.16
CA HIS A 81 22.10 -23.45 4.21
C HIS A 81 21.85 -23.01 5.66
N LEU A 82 21.32 -23.91 6.50
CA LEU A 82 21.09 -23.61 7.93
C LEU A 82 22.40 -23.25 8.65
N LYS A 83 23.49 -23.93 8.35
CA LYS A 83 24.82 -23.60 8.87
C LYS A 83 25.26 -22.21 8.43
N LYS A 84 25.09 -21.88 7.14
CA LYS A 84 25.44 -20.55 6.61
C LYS A 84 24.58 -19.44 7.22
N ALA A 85 23.28 -19.67 7.41
CA ALA A 85 22.39 -18.75 8.11
C ALA A 85 22.90 -18.46 9.52
N LYS A 86 23.25 -19.50 10.29
CA LYS A 86 23.84 -19.34 11.63
C LYS A 86 25.17 -18.60 11.61
N GLU A 87 26.05 -18.90 10.67
CA GLU A 87 27.33 -18.19 10.49
C GLU A 87 27.15 -16.69 10.24
N LEU A 88 26.07 -16.30 9.56
CA LEU A 88 25.74 -14.90 9.25
C LEU A 88 24.78 -14.24 10.26
N GLY A 89 24.41 -14.95 11.33
CA GLY A 89 23.49 -14.45 12.35
C GLY A 89 22.04 -14.30 11.87
N MET A 90 21.59 -15.19 10.99
CA MET A 90 20.24 -15.18 10.43
C MET A 90 19.35 -16.25 11.04
N ASP A 91 18.08 -15.93 11.23
CA ASP A 91 17.01 -16.90 11.40
C ASP A 91 16.82 -17.72 10.10
N PHE A 92 16.15 -18.87 10.16
CA PHE A 92 15.96 -19.75 9.01
C PHE A 92 14.52 -20.24 8.88
N ARG A 93 13.99 -20.23 7.65
CA ARG A 93 12.68 -20.76 7.26
C ARG A 93 12.84 -22.10 6.56
N GLY A 94 12.08 -23.10 6.97
CA GLY A 94 11.98 -24.37 6.24
C GLY A 94 10.96 -24.30 5.10
N HIS A 95 11.37 -24.65 3.89
CA HIS A 95 10.54 -24.59 2.68
C HIS A 95 10.85 -25.76 1.72
N ALA A 96 9.90 -26.60 1.32
CA ALA A 96 8.58 -26.82 1.92
C ALA A 96 8.38 -28.34 2.11
N LEU A 97 7.59 -28.71 3.12
CA LEU A 97 7.40 -30.12 3.48
C LEU A 97 6.60 -30.89 2.42
N ILE A 98 5.47 -30.33 1.98
CA ILE A 98 4.57 -30.98 1.02
C ILE A 98 4.21 -30.00 -0.10
N TRP A 99 4.55 -30.37 -1.33
CA TRP A 99 4.22 -29.61 -2.53
C TRP A 99 4.14 -30.55 -3.73
N HIS A 100 3.27 -30.25 -4.68
CA HIS A 100 3.06 -31.10 -5.86
C HIS A 100 4.21 -31.02 -6.88
N SER A 101 4.82 -29.84 -7.06
CA SER A 101 5.81 -29.59 -8.13
C SER A 101 7.18 -30.21 -7.84
N MET A 102 7.62 -30.18 -6.57
CA MET A 102 8.94 -30.66 -6.14
C MET A 102 8.84 -31.89 -5.22
N ALA A 103 7.84 -32.74 -5.48
CA ALA A 103 7.71 -34.05 -4.87
C ALA A 103 8.56 -35.09 -5.64
N PRO A 104 9.13 -36.09 -4.95
CA PRO A 104 9.87 -37.14 -5.64
C PRO A 104 8.92 -38.08 -6.41
N GLN A 105 9.33 -38.50 -7.62
CA GLN A 105 8.51 -39.35 -8.50
C GLN A 105 8.06 -40.68 -7.88
N TRP A 106 8.80 -41.21 -6.90
CA TRP A 106 8.36 -42.42 -6.19
C TRP A 106 7.08 -42.18 -5.39
N LEU A 107 6.90 -40.99 -4.80
CA LEU A 107 5.70 -40.64 -4.04
C LEU A 107 4.49 -40.60 -4.97
N GLU A 108 4.63 -39.93 -6.12
CA GLU A 108 3.57 -39.83 -7.12
C GLU A 108 3.11 -41.21 -7.63
N ARG A 109 3.97 -42.23 -7.65
CA ARG A 109 3.61 -43.59 -8.08
C ARG A 109 2.89 -44.42 -7.02
N GLU A 110 2.85 -43.97 -5.76
CA GLU A 110 2.22 -44.71 -4.68
C GLU A 110 0.69 -44.71 -4.78
N ASP A 111 0.07 -45.77 -4.28
CA ASP A 111 -1.36 -45.76 -4.00
C ASP A 111 -1.70 -44.79 -2.85
N SER A 112 -2.99 -44.53 -2.65
CA SER A 112 -3.49 -43.61 -1.63
C SER A 112 -2.95 -43.91 -0.23
N ASN A 113 -3.02 -45.16 0.23
CA ASN A 113 -2.67 -45.53 1.60
C ASN A 113 -1.17 -45.43 1.85
N THR A 114 -0.37 -45.94 0.91
CA THR A 114 1.09 -45.85 0.98
C THR A 114 1.54 -44.38 0.98
N MET A 115 0.94 -43.54 0.14
CA MET A 115 1.23 -42.11 0.08
C MET A 115 0.95 -41.38 1.40
N ARG A 116 -0.16 -41.69 2.08
CA ARG A 116 -0.45 -41.11 3.40
C ARG A 116 0.67 -41.40 4.40
N GLN A 117 1.11 -42.66 4.44
CA GLN A 117 2.19 -43.08 5.33
C GLN A 117 3.51 -42.39 4.96
N SER A 118 3.80 -42.24 3.66
CA SER A 118 4.98 -41.53 3.17
C SER A 118 4.96 -40.04 3.51
N ILE A 119 3.81 -39.36 3.40
CA ILE A 119 3.61 -37.96 3.83
C ILE A 119 3.89 -37.83 5.33
N VAL A 120 3.28 -38.69 6.15
CA VAL A 120 3.47 -38.67 7.61
C VAL A 120 4.95 -38.92 7.97
N ASN A 121 5.57 -39.93 7.35
CA ASN A 121 6.98 -40.26 7.60
C ASN A 121 7.92 -39.13 7.17
N HIS A 122 7.69 -38.51 6.01
CA HIS A 122 8.50 -37.38 5.54
C HIS A 122 8.43 -36.22 6.53
N ILE A 123 7.23 -35.73 6.84
CA ILE A 123 7.01 -34.62 7.79
C ILE A 123 7.66 -34.96 9.14
N THR A 124 7.43 -36.16 9.66
CA THR A 124 7.97 -36.59 10.95
C THR A 124 9.50 -36.53 10.97
N LYS A 125 10.16 -37.13 9.97
CA LYS A 125 11.63 -37.21 9.92
C LYS A 125 12.29 -35.86 9.70
N VAL A 126 11.71 -35.01 8.83
CA VAL A 126 12.24 -33.66 8.58
C VAL A 126 12.12 -32.80 9.83
N LEU A 127 10.92 -32.73 10.42
CA LEU A 127 10.70 -31.90 11.61
C LEU A 127 11.49 -32.40 12.83
N GLN A 128 11.66 -33.71 13.01
CA GLN A 128 12.52 -34.26 14.07
C GLN A 128 14.00 -33.89 13.84
N HIS A 129 14.49 -33.94 12.61
CA HIS A 129 15.88 -33.56 12.30
C HIS A 129 16.15 -32.08 12.61
N TYR A 130 15.16 -31.21 12.36
CA TYR A 130 15.24 -29.76 12.55
C TYR A 130 14.65 -29.26 13.88
N ASP A 131 14.28 -30.15 14.80
CA ASP A 131 13.74 -29.75 16.11
C ASP A 131 14.74 -28.86 16.87
N GLY A 132 14.24 -27.75 17.40
CA GLY A 132 15.05 -26.70 18.04
C GLY A 132 16.01 -25.95 17.12
N LYS A 133 16.00 -26.20 15.80
CA LYS A 133 16.92 -25.55 14.84
C LYS A 133 16.20 -24.61 13.86
N ILE A 134 14.95 -24.89 13.53
CA ILE A 134 14.10 -24.10 12.62
C ILE A 134 12.76 -23.89 13.32
N ASP A 135 12.30 -22.64 13.41
CA ASP A 135 11.09 -22.30 14.15
C ASP A 135 9.85 -22.12 13.27
N THR A 136 10.02 -22.06 11.94
CA THR A 136 8.97 -21.75 10.97
C THR A 136 9.09 -22.66 9.76
N TRP A 137 7.98 -23.30 9.36
CA TRP A 137 7.94 -24.21 8.22
C TRP A 137 6.72 -23.98 7.33
N ASP A 138 6.95 -23.99 6.02
CA ASP A 138 5.88 -24.20 5.04
C ASP A 138 5.50 -25.67 5.02
N VAL A 139 4.33 -25.96 5.59
CA VAL A 139 3.83 -27.33 5.66
C VAL A 139 3.27 -27.74 4.31
N VAL A 140 2.48 -26.87 3.67
CA VAL A 140 1.89 -27.10 2.36
C VAL A 140 2.09 -25.87 1.48
N ASN A 141 2.56 -26.10 0.26
CA ASN A 141 2.74 -25.06 -0.75
C ASN A 141 1.75 -25.25 -1.93
N GLU A 142 1.11 -24.16 -2.37
CA GLU A 142 0.36 -24.04 -3.64
C GLU A 142 -0.75 -25.08 -3.87
N ALA A 143 -1.57 -25.32 -2.85
CA ALA A 143 -2.63 -26.32 -2.93
C ALA A 143 -3.94 -25.80 -3.54
N ILE A 144 -4.10 -24.47 -3.69
CA ILE A 144 -5.29 -23.87 -4.30
C ILE A 144 -5.05 -23.61 -5.79
N ASP A 145 -6.05 -23.96 -6.58
CA ASP A 145 -6.01 -23.89 -8.04
C ASP A 145 -6.14 -22.44 -8.53
N ASP A 146 -5.46 -22.13 -9.64
CA ASP A 146 -5.47 -20.79 -10.23
C ASP A 146 -6.84 -20.41 -10.82
N SER A 147 -7.72 -21.38 -11.10
CA SER A 147 -9.11 -21.13 -11.53
C SER A 147 -10.08 -20.80 -10.39
N SER A 148 -9.57 -20.62 -9.17
CA SER A 148 -10.36 -20.16 -8.02
C SER A 148 -10.68 -18.68 -8.16
N ASN A 149 -11.94 -18.29 -7.92
CA ASN A 149 -12.48 -16.99 -8.32
C ASN A 149 -13.14 -16.20 -7.17
N GLY A 150 -12.93 -16.60 -5.93
CA GLY A 150 -13.49 -15.95 -4.74
C GLY A 150 -14.84 -16.50 -4.28
N ASN A 151 -15.47 -17.39 -5.05
CA ASN A 151 -16.72 -18.07 -4.67
C ASN A 151 -16.45 -19.48 -4.14
N GLY A 152 -15.88 -19.57 -2.93
CA GLY A 152 -15.28 -20.80 -2.42
C GLY A 152 -13.88 -21.03 -2.98
N TRP A 153 -13.27 -22.18 -2.68
CA TRP A 153 -11.95 -22.56 -3.19
C TRP A 153 -12.01 -23.85 -3.99
N LYS A 154 -11.11 -23.96 -4.97
CA LYS A 154 -10.85 -25.21 -5.68
C LYS A 154 -9.46 -25.70 -5.31
N TYR A 155 -9.37 -26.96 -4.91
CA TYR A 155 -8.07 -27.60 -4.76
C TYR A 155 -7.42 -27.80 -6.13
N ARG A 156 -6.12 -27.51 -6.20
CA ARG A 156 -5.30 -27.80 -7.38
C ARG A 156 -5.40 -29.27 -7.74
N ASN A 157 -5.63 -29.55 -9.02
CA ASN A 157 -5.73 -30.91 -9.53
C ASN A 157 -4.35 -31.60 -9.58
N SER A 158 -3.85 -32.01 -8.43
CA SER A 158 -2.55 -32.67 -8.25
C SER A 158 -2.70 -34.13 -7.84
N PHE A 159 -1.67 -34.95 -8.04
CA PHE A 159 -1.67 -36.35 -7.58
C PHE A 159 -1.91 -36.45 -6.06
N LEU A 160 -1.43 -35.48 -5.28
CA LEU A 160 -1.65 -35.37 -3.84
C LEU A 160 -3.15 -35.29 -3.53
N TYR A 161 -3.84 -34.33 -4.14
CA TYR A 161 -5.28 -34.13 -3.94
C TYR A 161 -6.14 -35.22 -4.59
N GLN A 162 -5.74 -35.75 -5.74
CA GLN A 162 -6.47 -36.83 -6.43
C GLN A 162 -6.51 -38.09 -5.58
N LYS A 163 -5.37 -38.45 -4.96
CA LYS A 163 -5.23 -39.68 -4.17
C LYS A 163 -5.66 -39.48 -2.72
N ASN A 164 -5.39 -38.32 -2.13
CA ASN A 164 -5.68 -38.03 -0.72
C ASN A 164 -6.34 -36.67 -0.58
N LYS A 165 -7.68 -36.62 -0.51
CA LYS A 165 -8.44 -35.37 -0.46
C LYS A 165 -8.16 -34.51 0.78
N ASP A 166 -7.76 -35.15 1.88
CA ASP A 166 -7.44 -34.55 3.18
C ASP A 166 -5.92 -34.43 3.43
N PHE A 167 -5.06 -34.50 2.40
CA PHE A 167 -3.61 -34.47 2.59
C PHE A 167 -3.11 -33.22 3.33
N ILE A 168 -3.79 -32.09 3.18
CA ILE A 168 -3.46 -30.83 3.86
C ILE A 168 -3.73 -30.95 5.37
N ASP A 169 -4.94 -31.40 5.74
CA ASP A 169 -5.30 -31.67 7.12
C ASP A 169 -4.32 -32.67 7.76
N LEU A 170 -4.00 -33.75 7.05
CA LEU A 170 -3.03 -34.76 7.48
C LEU A 170 -1.65 -34.13 7.74
N ALA A 171 -1.17 -33.29 6.82
CA ALA A 171 0.13 -32.66 6.92
C ALA A 171 0.24 -31.72 8.13
N PHE A 172 -0.71 -30.80 8.30
CA PHE A 172 -0.73 -29.87 9.44
C PHE A 172 -0.90 -30.59 10.78
N LYS A 173 -1.83 -31.57 10.87
CA LYS A 173 -2.01 -32.36 12.10
C LYS A 173 -0.75 -33.15 12.47
N THR A 174 -0.10 -33.77 11.49
CA THR A 174 1.16 -34.49 11.70
C THR A 174 2.27 -33.53 12.15
N ALA A 175 2.42 -32.38 11.47
CA ALA A 175 3.44 -31.40 11.78
C ALA A 175 3.29 -30.87 13.22
N ARG A 176 2.06 -30.52 13.65
CA ARG A 176 1.80 -30.08 15.02
C ARG A 176 2.09 -31.16 16.06
N GLN A 177 1.75 -32.42 15.76
CA GLN A 177 2.00 -33.53 16.67
C GLN A 177 3.50 -33.75 16.90
N VAL A 178 4.32 -33.63 15.85
CA VAL A 178 5.75 -33.90 15.91
C VAL A 178 6.56 -32.69 16.38
N ALA A 179 6.16 -31.48 16.00
CA ALA A 179 6.88 -30.25 16.30
C ALA A 179 5.94 -29.21 16.94
N PRO A 180 5.55 -29.39 18.22
CA PRO A 180 4.52 -28.57 18.85
C PRO A 180 4.87 -27.10 18.99
N LYS A 181 6.17 -26.73 18.93
CA LYS A 181 6.66 -25.36 19.06
C LYS A 181 6.94 -24.65 17.73
N VAL A 182 6.94 -25.39 16.62
CA VAL A 182 7.19 -24.82 15.28
C VAL A 182 5.93 -24.11 14.81
N LYS A 183 6.13 -22.95 14.17
CA LYS A 183 5.08 -22.22 13.47
C LYS A 183 4.81 -22.85 12.11
N LEU A 184 3.56 -23.19 11.85
CA LEU A 184 3.11 -23.95 10.69
C LEU A 184 2.40 -23.05 9.70
N PHE A 185 2.98 -22.90 8.52
CA PHE A 185 2.51 -22.00 7.46
C PHE A 185 1.91 -22.74 6.28
N TYR A 186 0.87 -22.14 5.70
CA TYR A 186 0.42 -22.41 4.32
C TYR A 186 0.99 -21.33 3.41
N ASN A 187 1.58 -21.68 2.27
CA ASN A 187 2.25 -20.75 1.35
C ASN A 187 1.69 -20.88 -0.08
N ASP A 188 1.41 -19.77 -0.78
CA ASP A 188 0.87 -19.80 -2.16
C ASP A 188 1.16 -18.47 -2.89
N TYR A 189 1.11 -18.50 -4.23
CA TYR A 189 1.28 -17.34 -5.11
C TYR A 189 -0.04 -16.81 -5.65
N ASN A 190 -0.01 -15.60 -6.20
CA ASN A 190 -1.19 -14.93 -6.76
C ASN A 190 -2.27 -14.79 -5.66
N THR A 191 -1.80 -14.46 -4.46
CA THR A 191 -2.58 -14.29 -3.24
C THR A 191 -2.25 -13.01 -2.48
N GLU A 192 -1.63 -12.00 -3.11
CA GLU A 192 -0.93 -10.91 -2.41
C GLU A 192 -1.72 -9.59 -2.31
N GLY A 193 -2.92 -9.57 -2.88
CA GLY A 193 -3.93 -8.52 -2.70
C GLY A 193 -5.32 -9.13 -2.73
N ILE A 194 -6.35 -8.37 -3.12
CA ILE A 194 -7.75 -8.82 -3.07
C ILE A 194 -8.31 -8.99 -4.49
N TRP A 195 -8.45 -10.24 -4.90
CA TRP A 195 -9.08 -10.74 -6.14
C TRP A 195 -9.47 -12.21 -5.99
N GLY A 196 -9.98 -12.82 -7.06
CA GLY A 196 -10.54 -14.18 -7.05
C GLY A 196 -9.72 -15.25 -6.32
N LYS A 197 -8.48 -15.53 -6.76
CA LYS A 197 -7.65 -16.58 -6.13
C LYS A 197 -7.32 -16.26 -4.67
N SER A 198 -6.88 -15.03 -4.38
CA SER A 198 -6.56 -14.59 -3.01
C SER A 198 -7.76 -14.72 -2.05
N GLU A 199 -8.97 -14.41 -2.51
CA GLU A 199 -10.20 -14.52 -1.74
C GLU A 199 -10.55 -15.99 -1.47
N SER A 200 -10.39 -16.85 -2.47
CA SER A 200 -10.54 -18.29 -2.29
C SER A 200 -9.55 -18.87 -1.29
N VAL A 201 -8.29 -18.44 -1.32
CA VAL A 201 -7.28 -18.85 -0.33
C VAL A 201 -7.66 -18.36 1.06
N TYR A 202 -8.10 -17.10 1.21
CA TYR A 202 -8.59 -16.60 2.49
C TYR A 202 -9.73 -17.45 3.07
N GLN A 203 -10.73 -17.78 2.25
CA GLN A 203 -11.87 -18.62 2.66
C GLN A 203 -11.42 -20.02 3.05
N PHE A 204 -10.48 -20.61 2.31
CA PHE A 204 -9.87 -21.89 2.63
C PHE A 204 -9.14 -21.85 3.99
N ILE A 205 -8.33 -20.83 4.24
CA ILE A 205 -7.61 -20.67 5.52
C ILE A 205 -8.59 -20.44 6.68
N ALA A 206 -9.64 -19.65 6.48
CA ALA A 206 -10.69 -19.45 7.47
C ALA A 206 -11.41 -20.78 7.80
N ASP A 207 -11.63 -21.64 6.80
CA ASP A 207 -12.17 -22.99 7.00
C ASP A 207 -11.21 -23.90 7.79
N LEU A 208 -9.91 -23.87 7.51
CA LEU A 208 -8.90 -24.58 8.31
C LEU A 208 -8.98 -24.17 9.79
N LYS A 209 -9.07 -22.86 10.07
CA LYS A 209 -9.23 -22.34 11.44
C LYS A 209 -10.54 -22.81 12.05
N LYS A 210 -11.65 -22.72 11.33
CA LYS A 210 -12.97 -23.17 11.78
C LYS A 210 -13.00 -24.66 12.13
N ARG A 211 -12.26 -25.49 11.40
CA ARG A 211 -12.13 -26.93 11.65
C ARG A 211 -11.03 -27.30 12.64
N ASN A 212 -10.40 -26.32 13.29
CA ASN A 212 -9.30 -26.50 14.24
C ASN A 212 -8.09 -27.24 13.64
N ILE A 213 -7.78 -27.00 12.38
CA ILE A 213 -6.50 -27.42 11.80
C ILE A 213 -5.40 -26.53 12.38
N PRO A 214 -4.26 -27.10 12.85
CA PRO A 214 -3.25 -26.36 13.58
C PRO A 214 -2.35 -25.55 12.64
N ILE A 215 -2.88 -24.46 12.11
CA ILE A 215 -2.16 -23.47 11.29
C ILE A 215 -1.87 -22.22 12.13
N ASP A 216 -0.64 -21.71 12.02
CA ASP A 216 -0.18 -20.52 12.76
C ASP A 216 0.04 -19.31 11.84
N GLY A 217 0.30 -19.54 10.55
CA GLY A 217 0.49 -18.44 9.63
C GLY A 217 0.22 -18.75 8.16
N VAL A 218 0.28 -17.68 7.36
CA VAL A 218 0.11 -17.70 5.90
C VAL A 218 1.29 -16.99 5.24
N GLY A 219 1.85 -17.62 4.23
CA GLY A 219 2.91 -17.08 3.38
C GLY A 219 2.32 -16.57 2.06
N LEU A 220 2.63 -15.32 1.73
CA LEU A 220 2.27 -14.67 0.47
C LEU A 220 3.54 -14.66 -0.40
N GLN A 221 3.60 -15.50 -1.45
CA GLN A 221 4.81 -15.63 -2.27
C GLN A 221 5.22 -14.27 -2.88
N TYR A 222 4.28 -13.56 -3.49
CA TYR A 222 4.52 -12.20 -3.99
C TYR A 222 5.42 -12.16 -5.23
N HIS A 223 5.19 -13.07 -6.16
CA HIS A 223 5.74 -13.01 -7.51
C HIS A 223 4.90 -12.07 -8.39
N VAL A 224 5.38 -10.85 -8.62
CA VAL A 224 4.63 -9.79 -9.32
C VAL A 224 5.46 -9.11 -10.40
N SER A 225 4.85 -8.17 -11.13
CA SER A 225 5.55 -7.31 -12.08
C SER A 225 5.18 -5.84 -11.90
N VAL A 226 5.87 -4.93 -12.60
CA VAL A 226 5.51 -3.51 -12.58
C VAL A 226 4.15 -3.22 -13.24
N GLN A 227 3.61 -4.16 -14.01
CA GLN A 227 2.30 -4.08 -14.65
C GLN A 227 1.21 -4.80 -13.83
N HIS A 228 1.57 -5.92 -13.21
CA HIS A 228 0.65 -6.82 -12.53
C HIS A 228 1.02 -6.92 -11.05
N GLN A 229 0.52 -5.98 -10.25
CA GLN A 229 0.80 -5.90 -8.81
C GLN A 229 -0.38 -5.28 -8.04
N PRO A 230 -0.60 -5.67 -6.78
CA PRO A 230 -1.66 -5.13 -5.95
C PRO A 230 -1.39 -3.69 -5.49
N GLN A 231 -2.46 -2.89 -5.40
CA GLN A 231 -2.38 -1.59 -4.72
C GLN A 231 -2.09 -1.76 -3.21
N LEU A 232 -1.41 -0.78 -2.62
CA LEU A 232 -0.97 -0.80 -1.21
C LEU A 232 -2.11 -1.15 -0.23
N ASN A 233 -3.27 -0.51 -0.38
CA ASN A 233 -4.42 -0.75 0.48
C ASN A 233 -4.94 -2.20 0.36
N LYS A 234 -4.92 -2.79 -0.84
CA LYS A 234 -5.35 -4.20 -1.04
C LYS A 234 -4.41 -5.20 -0.38
N ILE A 235 -3.11 -4.94 -0.36
CA ILE A 235 -2.14 -5.76 0.38
C ILE A 235 -2.43 -5.62 1.89
N THR A 236 -2.54 -4.37 2.36
CA THR A 236 -2.73 -4.05 3.77
C THR A 236 -4.03 -4.65 4.32
N ASP A 237 -5.13 -4.54 3.58
CA ASP A 237 -6.43 -5.12 3.93
C ASP A 237 -6.38 -6.64 3.99
N LEU A 238 -5.73 -7.28 3.00
CA LEU A 238 -5.59 -8.72 2.98
C LEU A 238 -4.81 -9.22 4.20
N ILE A 239 -3.66 -8.62 4.49
CA ILE A 239 -2.85 -8.99 5.66
C ILE A 239 -3.67 -8.78 6.94
N SER A 240 -4.37 -7.65 7.08
CA SER A 240 -5.26 -7.37 8.22
C SER A 240 -6.34 -8.43 8.40
N ARG A 241 -6.90 -8.96 7.32
CA ARG A 241 -7.88 -10.06 7.37
C ARG A 241 -7.28 -11.35 7.93
N TYR A 242 -6.04 -11.70 7.58
CA TYR A 242 -5.34 -12.82 8.22
C TYR A 242 -5.00 -12.54 9.68
N CYS A 243 -4.59 -11.32 10.02
CA CYS A 243 -4.38 -10.92 11.43
C CYS A 243 -5.64 -11.15 12.28
N LYS A 244 -6.83 -10.79 11.75
CA LYS A 244 -8.13 -11.00 12.43
C LYS A 244 -8.48 -12.48 12.63
N LEU A 245 -7.90 -13.40 11.85
CA LEU A 245 -8.00 -14.84 12.06
C LEU A 245 -7.00 -15.35 13.13
N GLY A 246 -6.20 -14.46 13.71
CA GLY A 246 -5.14 -14.82 14.66
C GLY A 246 -4.01 -15.58 14.00
N LEU A 247 -3.68 -15.23 12.76
CA LEU A 247 -2.59 -15.83 11.97
C LEU A 247 -1.45 -14.83 11.78
N GLU A 248 -0.24 -15.35 11.83
CA GLU A 248 0.97 -14.64 11.43
C GLU A 248 1.08 -14.62 9.90
N VAL A 249 1.62 -13.55 9.33
CA VAL A 249 1.78 -13.40 7.89
C VAL A 249 3.23 -13.17 7.53
N HIS A 250 3.75 -13.88 6.54
CA HIS A 250 5.04 -13.55 5.93
C HIS A 250 4.82 -13.22 4.45
N ILE A 251 5.54 -12.22 3.94
CA ILE A 251 5.83 -12.11 2.51
C ILE A 251 7.05 -12.98 2.26
N THR A 252 6.96 -13.95 1.35
CA THR A 252 7.81 -15.15 1.43
C THR A 252 8.72 -15.37 0.24
N GLU A 253 8.40 -14.85 -0.94
CA GLU A 253 9.12 -15.14 -2.19
C GLU A 253 9.13 -13.90 -3.11
N LEU A 254 9.22 -12.69 -2.55
CA LEU A 254 9.02 -11.47 -3.32
C LEU A 254 10.07 -11.29 -4.42
N ASP A 255 9.59 -11.07 -5.63
CA ASP A 255 10.33 -10.52 -6.75
C ASP A 255 9.40 -9.67 -7.63
N VAL A 256 9.98 -8.68 -8.31
CA VAL A 256 9.21 -7.73 -9.14
C VAL A 256 9.78 -7.69 -10.53
N SER A 257 9.22 -8.46 -11.45
CA SER A 257 9.66 -8.49 -12.85
C SER A 257 9.46 -7.14 -13.55
N CYS A 258 10.47 -6.68 -14.29
CA CYS A 258 10.30 -5.57 -15.27
C CYS A 258 9.69 -6.04 -16.61
N GLU A 259 9.32 -7.32 -16.71
CA GLU A 259 8.78 -7.97 -17.90
C GLU A 259 9.68 -7.81 -19.14
N GLY A 260 9.27 -6.99 -20.10
CA GLY A 260 10.05 -6.63 -21.30
C GLY A 260 10.47 -5.16 -21.32
N ALA A 261 10.14 -4.37 -20.30
CA ALA A 261 10.29 -2.91 -20.28
C ALA A 261 11.51 -2.43 -19.47
N CYS A 262 12.46 -3.32 -19.18
CA CYS A 262 13.57 -3.11 -18.24
C CYS A 262 14.55 -1.96 -18.58
N ASN A 263 14.43 -1.37 -19.77
CA ASN A 263 15.22 -0.22 -20.23
C ASN A 263 14.38 1.06 -20.40
N ALA A 264 13.07 1.02 -20.10
CA ALA A 264 12.23 2.20 -20.05
C ALA A 264 12.58 3.05 -18.82
N GLY A 265 12.50 4.38 -18.97
CA GLY A 265 13.12 5.34 -18.03
C GLY A 265 12.69 5.21 -16.57
N ASP A 266 11.45 4.80 -16.30
CA ASP A 266 10.87 4.82 -14.94
C ASP A 266 10.70 3.42 -14.31
N VAL A 267 11.06 2.35 -15.01
CA VAL A 267 10.73 0.98 -14.55
C VAL A 267 11.46 0.60 -13.27
N GLN A 268 12.67 1.09 -13.05
CA GLN A 268 13.41 0.81 -11.81
C GLN A 268 12.74 1.47 -10.59
N ASN A 269 12.19 2.68 -10.75
CA ASN A 269 11.43 3.36 -9.70
C ASN A 269 10.13 2.60 -9.40
N LYS A 270 9.41 2.16 -10.43
CA LYS A 270 8.20 1.33 -10.26
C LYS A 270 8.50 0.03 -9.52
N GLN A 271 9.58 -0.67 -9.86
CA GLN A 271 9.99 -1.85 -9.09
C GLN A 271 10.26 -1.48 -7.62
N GLY A 272 10.97 -0.38 -7.36
CA GLY A 272 11.23 0.12 -6.01
C GLY A 272 9.95 0.44 -5.23
N GLN A 273 8.94 1.03 -5.90
CA GLN A 273 7.63 1.32 -5.33
C GLN A 273 6.87 0.03 -4.97
N VAL A 274 6.88 -0.99 -5.83
CA VAL A 274 6.22 -2.28 -5.54
C VAL A 274 6.86 -2.97 -4.32
N PHE A 275 8.20 -3.02 -4.27
CA PHE A 275 8.92 -3.51 -3.09
C PHE A 275 8.56 -2.73 -1.82
N SER A 276 8.52 -1.39 -1.93
CA SER A 276 8.19 -0.51 -0.81
C SER A 276 6.74 -0.68 -0.34
N ASN A 277 5.79 -0.80 -1.26
CA ASN A 277 4.38 -1.01 -0.92
C ASN A 277 4.17 -2.34 -0.18
N ALA A 278 4.81 -3.41 -0.67
CA ALA A 278 4.78 -4.71 -0.01
C ALA A 278 5.34 -4.63 1.42
N LEU A 279 6.48 -3.96 1.61
CA LEU A 279 7.10 -3.80 2.93
C LEU A 279 6.27 -2.90 3.85
N LYS A 280 5.77 -1.76 3.36
CA LYS A 280 4.88 -0.85 4.11
C LYS A 280 3.63 -1.58 4.58
N ALA A 281 2.97 -2.36 3.71
CA ALA A 281 1.78 -3.14 4.08
C ALA A 281 2.08 -4.16 5.20
N CYS A 282 3.24 -4.82 5.13
CA CYS A 282 3.67 -5.75 6.16
C CYS A 282 3.97 -5.02 7.48
N LEU A 283 4.80 -3.97 7.47
CA LEU A 283 5.15 -3.21 8.68
C LEU A 283 3.95 -2.54 9.35
N THR A 284 2.93 -2.14 8.57
CA THR A 284 1.67 -1.57 9.09
C THR A 284 0.82 -2.59 9.84
N ASN A 285 0.95 -3.89 9.50
CA ASN A 285 0.19 -4.96 10.13
C ASN A 285 1.09 -5.74 11.09
N SER A 286 0.92 -5.55 12.41
CA SER A 286 1.79 -6.18 13.42
C SER A 286 1.83 -7.72 13.41
N CYS A 287 0.85 -8.39 12.77
CA CYS A 287 0.89 -9.84 12.58
C CYS A 287 1.80 -10.27 11.42
N CYS A 288 2.24 -9.34 10.57
CA CYS A 288 3.19 -9.58 9.52
C CYS A 288 4.60 -9.41 10.07
N THR A 289 5.36 -10.50 10.13
CA THR A 289 6.61 -10.58 10.91
C THR A 289 7.81 -11.00 10.07
N GLY A 290 7.61 -11.24 8.77
CA GLY A 290 8.64 -11.68 7.85
C GLY A 290 8.43 -11.16 6.43
N PHE A 291 9.54 -10.77 5.80
CA PHE A 291 9.61 -10.28 4.44
C PHE A 291 10.82 -10.88 3.75
N LEU A 292 10.60 -11.68 2.71
CA LEU A 292 11.66 -12.45 2.07
C LEU A 292 11.64 -12.23 0.56
N VAL A 293 12.81 -11.91 0.00
CA VAL A 293 13.04 -11.73 -1.43
C VAL A 293 13.53 -13.04 -2.05
N TRP A 294 13.01 -13.43 -3.22
CA TRP A 294 13.32 -14.74 -3.83
C TRP A 294 14.63 -14.76 -4.64
N GLY A 295 15.71 -14.37 -3.99
CA GLY A 295 17.08 -14.43 -4.52
C GLY A 295 17.97 -13.33 -3.98
N ILE A 296 19.25 -13.37 -4.38
CA ILE A 296 20.24 -12.34 -4.01
C ILE A 296 20.47 -11.39 -5.19
N GLY A 297 21.13 -11.82 -6.26
CA GLY A 297 21.41 -11.00 -7.44
C GLY A 297 20.63 -11.42 -8.68
N ASP A 298 20.34 -10.49 -9.58
CA ASP A 298 19.53 -10.71 -10.79
C ASP A 298 19.98 -11.92 -11.62
N ASN A 299 21.30 -12.19 -11.70
CA ASN A 299 21.87 -13.31 -12.46
C ASN A 299 21.48 -14.70 -11.92
N ASP A 300 21.02 -14.77 -10.67
CA ASP A 300 20.69 -16.02 -9.98
C ASP A 300 19.17 -16.23 -9.88
N SER A 301 18.37 -15.27 -10.37
CA SER A 301 16.92 -15.30 -10.28
C SER A 301 16.32 -16.39 -11.18
N TRP A 302 15.33 -17.11 -10.65
CA TRP A 302 14.50 -18.04 -11.41
C TRP A 302 13.72 -17.40 -12.56
N LEU A 303 13.47 -16.08 -12.50
CA LEU A 303 12.84 -15.29 -13.57
C LEU A 303 13.76 -15.08 -14.78
N GLY A 304 15.07 -15.26 -14.62
CA GLY A 304 16.10 -14.88 -15.58
C GLY A 304 16.67 -13.48 -15.32
N ALA A 305 17.95 -13.31 -15.67
CA ALA A 305 18.72 -12.09 -15.41
C ALA A 305 18.16 -10.84 -16.11
N ASP A 306 17.47 -11.02 -17.24
CA ASP A 306 16.88 -9.94 -18.03
C ASP A 306 15.67 -9.31 -17.34
N LYS A 307 15.05 -9.99 -16.37
CA LYS A 307 13.88 -9.49 -15.61
C LYS A 307 14.21 -8.54 -14.48
N LYS A 308 15.51 -8.38 -14.17
CA LYS A 308 16.05 -7.44 -13.17
C LYS A 308 15.18 -7.37 -11.91
N GLY A 309 14.68 -8.51 -11.43
CA GLY A 309 13.58 -8.57 -10.47
C GLY A 309 13.97 -8.47 -9.00
N LEU A 310 15.28 -8.46 -8.69
CA LEU A 310 15.81 -8.54 -7.33
C LEU A 310 16.44 -7.22 -6.87
N LEU A 311 16.90 -7.20 -5.62
CA LEU A 311 17.47 -6.00 -4.99
C LEU A 311 18.92 -5.72 -5.40
N PHE A 312 19.64 -6.74 -5.86
CA PHE A 312 21.03 -6.61 -6.31
C PHE A 312 21.16 -6.93 -7.79
N ASP A 313 22.08 -6.25 -8.47
CA ASP A 313 22.38 -6.50 -9.88
C ASP A 313 23.17 -7.80 -10.09
N GLY A 314 23.51 -8.08 -11.35
CA GLY A 314 24.30 -9.27 -11.71
C GLY A 314 25.73 -9.31 -11.15
N SER A 315 26.23 -8.20 -10.59
CA SER A 315 27.52 -8.10 -9.89
C SER A 315 27.36 -8.05 -8.36
N TYR A 316 26.14 -8.23 -7.86
CA TYR A 316 25.76 -8.13 -6.45
C TYR A 316 25.94 -6.73 -5.85
N LYS A 317 25.84 -5.68 -6.67
CA LYS A 317 25.74 -4.30 -6.17
C LYS A 317 24.28 -3.95 -5.90
N PRO A 318 23.97 -3.18 -4.83
CA PRO A 318 22.61 -2.72 -4.56
C PRO A 318 22.03 -1.92 -5.72
N LYS A 319 20.75 -2.13 -6.03
CA LYS A 319 20.00 -1.36 -7.03
C LYS A 319 19.08 -0.33 -6.35
N SER A 320 18.39 0.50 -7.12
CA SER A 320 17.42 1.48 -6.57
C SER A 320 16.32 0.83 -5.73
N GLN A 321 15.91 -0.40 -6.06
CA GLN A 321 14.94 -1.19 -5.30
C GLN A 321 15.43 -1.50 -3.88
N TYR A 322 16.74 -1.78 -3.72
CA TYR A 322 17.37 -1.96 -2.40
C TYR A 322 17.26 -0.67 -1.56
N ASN A 323 17.62 0.45 -2.17
CA ASN A 323 17.57 1.76 -1.51
C ASN A 323 16.14 2.14 -1.14
N ALA A 324 15.14 1.79 -1.96
CA ALA A 324 13.73 2.02 -1.66
C ALA A 324 13.29 1.26 -0.40
N LEU A 325 13.63 -0.03 -0.27
CA LEU A 325 13.37 -0.78 0.96
C LEU A 325 14.13 -0.24 2.16
N LEU A 326 15.40 0.12 1.98
CA LEU A 326 16.22 0.70 3.05
C LEU A 326 15.59 2.01 3.57
N ASN A 327 15.09 2.86 2.67
CA ASN A 327 14.42 4.09 3.03
C ASN A 327 13.15 3.82 3.85
N VAL A 328 12.32 2.84 3.45
CA VAL A 328 11.15 2.42 4.24
C VAL A 328 11.54 1.96 5.64
N LEU A 329 12.61 1.17 5.79
CA LEU A 329 13.08 0.71 7.11
C LEU A 329 13.64 1.85 7.97
N LYS A 330 14.25 2.87 7.34
CA LYS A 330 14.78 4.04 8.03
C LYS A 330 13.68 4.99 8.50
N SER A 331 12.65 5.21 7.68
CA SER A 331 11.51 6.07 8.01
C SER A 331 10.54 5.43 8.99
N THR A 332 10.35 4.11 8.88
CA THR A 332 9.41 3.39 9.73
C THR A 332 10.06 3.08 11.09
N LYS A 333 9.90 3.96 12.08
CA LYS A 333 10.17 3.58 13.48
C LYS A 333 9.31 2.36 13.80
N ALA A 334 9.95 1.22 14.04
CA ALA A 334 9.27 -0.07 14.25
C ALA A 334 8.15 0.07 15.29
N ALA A 335 6.91 0.17 14.80
CA ALA A 335 5.75 0.19 15.65
C ALA A 335 5.58 -1.22 16.22
N SER A 336 5.98 -1.39 17.48
CA SER A 336 5.54 -2.46 18.36
C SER A 336 5.69 -3.90 17.83
N LEU A 337 6.94 -4.39 17.71
CA LEU A 337 7.17 -5.81 17.97
C LEU A 337 6.97 -6.02 19.48
N GLY A 338 5.77 -6.46 19.85
CA GLY A 338 5.40 -6.72 21.23
C GLY A 338 6.42 -7.59 21.94
N ASN A 339 6.85 -7.13 23.11
CA ASN A 339 7.66 -7.83 24.10
C ASN A 339 7.34 -9.34 24.19
N LYS A 340 8.39 -10.17 24.16
CA LYS A 340 8.46 -11.33 25.06
C LYS A 340 9.86 -11.45 25.70
N PRO A 341 9.93 -11.95 26.94
CA PRO A 341 10.96 -11.57 27.88
C PRO A 341 12.22 -12.42 27.73
N ALA A 342 13.38 -11.75 27.67
CA ALA A 342 14.64 -12.36 28.08
C ALA A 342 14.79 -12.09 29.58
N ASN A 343 14.73 -13.17 30.37
CA ASN A 343 14.87 -13.14 31.81
C ASN A 343 16.37 -13.11 32.21
N ASN A 344 16.68 -12.23 33.17
CA ASN A 344 17.84 -12.16 34.07
C ASN A 344 19.24 -11.79 33.56
N GLY A 345 19.69 -10.62 34.05
CA GLY A 345 20.79 -10.57 35.04
C GLY A 345 21.84 -9.48 34.82
N GLY A 346 21.82 -8.42 35.63
CA GLY A 346 22.98 -7.51 35.73
C GLY A 346 22.66 -6.09 36.20
N ASN A 347 22.55 -5.90 37.51
CA ASN A 347 22.59 -4.59 38.16
C ASN A 347 24.04 -4.08 38.21
N THR A 348 24.31 -2.91 37.62
CA THR A 348 25.26 -1.93 38.18
C THR A 348 24.92 -0.54 37.66
N GLY A 349 24.58 0.37 38.58
CA GLY A 349 24.39 1.79 38.31
C GLY A 349 25.70 2.53 38.02
N GLY A 350 25.56 3.65 37.30
CA GLY A 350 26.61 4.63 37.03
C GLY A 350 25.97 5.93 36.56
N ASN A 351 26.14 6.97 37.35
CA ASN A 351 25.50 8.29 37.28
C ASN A 351 26.31 9.25 36.39
N ALA A 352 25.68 9.94 35.44
CA ALA A 352 26.17 11.21 34.87
C ALA A 352 25.05 11.96 34.11
N GLN A 353 24.64 13.12 34.63
CA GLN A 353 23.84 14.19 33.99
C GLN A 353 24.72 15.07 33.05
N PRO A 354 24.21 16.16 32.44
CA PRO A 354 23.09 16.28 31.49
C PRO A 354 23.54 17.02 30.21
N VAL A 355 22.90 16.80 29.07
CA VAL A 355 22.98 17.78 27.96
C VAL A 355 21.59 17.91 27.35
N ASP A 356 21.05 19.11 27.49
CA ASP A 356 19.81 19.56 26.88
C ASP A 356 19.91 19.46 25.36
N ASP A 357 18.88 18.86 24.75
CA ASP A 357 18.25 19.33 23.52
C ASP A 357 16.94 18.52 23.36
N ALA A 358 15.91 18.98 24.07
CA ALA A 358 14.55 18.52 23.84
C ALA A 358 13.97 19.25 22.60
N PRO A 359 13.36 18.55 21.63
CA PRO A 359 12.38 19.19 20.77
C PRO A 359 11.06 19.29 21.54
N VAL A 360 10.55 20.52 21.56
CA VAL A 360 9.33 20.95 22.23
C VAL A 360 8.14 20.13 21.75
N SER A 361 7.51 19.40 22.68
CA SER A 361 6.10 19.02 22.56
C SER A 361 5.27 20.31 22.55
N SER A 362 4.66 20.66 21.42
CA SER A 362 3.62 21.69 21.38
C SER A 362 2.30 21.11 20.88
N THR A 363 1.35 21.07 21.80
CA THR A 363 -0.01 20.56 21.65
C THR A 363 -0.87 21.60 20.92
N PHE A 364 -0.96 21.54 19.59
CA PHE A 364 -1.97 22.30 18.85
C PHE A 364 -3.35 21.66 19.05
N LYS A 365 -4.37 22.49 19.33
CA LYS A 365 -5.73 22.01 19.64
C LYS A 365 -6.55 21.91 18.36
N PRO A 366 -7.16 20.74 18.05
CA PRO A 366 -8.06 20.61 16.90
C PRO A 366 -9.21 21.61 16.98
N LYS A 367 -9.49 22.28 15.86
CA LYS A 367 -10.61 23.18 15.65
C LYS A 367 -11.63 22.52 14.74
N LYS A 368 -12.86 22.38 15.25
CA LYS A 368 -14.00 22.04 14.39
C LYS A 368 -14.35 23.24 13.51
N MET A 369 -14.24 23.07 12.20
CA MET A 369 -14.66 24.04 11.18
C MET A 369 -16.08 23.72 10.71
N ALA A 370 -16.81 24.72 10.20
CA ALA A 370 -18.11 24.48 9.57
C ALA A 370 -17.90 23.84 8.19
N ASP A 371 -18.75 22.87 7.81
CA ASP A 371 -18.76 22.36 6.45
C ASP A 371 -19.09 23.49 5.47
N GLY A 372 -18.46 23.49 4.29
CA GLY A 372 -18.70 24.51 3.28
C GLY A 372 -17.49 24.76 2.40
N TRP A 373 -17.64 25.73 1.49
CA TRP A 373 -16.57 26.15 0.59
C TRP A 373 -15.71 27.22 1.21
N TYR A 374 -14.40 27.06 1.08
CA TYR A 374 -13.40 27.97 1.59
C TYR A 374 -12.38 28.32 0.51
N ARG A 375 -11.82 29.53 0.62
CA ARG A 375 -10.50 29.83 0.10
C ARG A 375 -9.49 29.66 1.23
N ILE A 376 -8.38 28.98 0.95
CA ILE A 376 -7.34 28.72 1.95
C ILE A 376 -6.14 29.59 1.58
N LYS A 377 -5.74 30.50 2.46
CA LYS A 377 -4.76 31.54 2.19
C LYS A 377 -3.62 31.52 3.19
N ASN A 378 -2.39 31.56 2.71
CA ASN A 378 -1.24 31.78 3.58
C ASN A 378 -1.15 33.29 3.90
N PRO A 379 -1.18 33.68 5.19
CA PRO A 379 -1.23 35.09 5.58
C PRO A 379 0.09 35.85 5.32
N GLU A 380 1.22 35.14 5.23
CA GLU A 380 2.54 35.74 5.00
C GLU A 380 2.74 36.11 3.53
N SER A 381 2.49 35.18 2.61
CA SER A 381 2.61 35.43 1.17
C SER A 381 1.41 36.20 0.60
N GLY A 382 0.24 36.10 1.24
CA GLY A 382 -1.01 36.63 0.71
C GLY A 382 -1.60 35.79 -0.43
N LEU A 383 -1.00 34.64 -0.74
CA LEU A 383 -1.40 33.73 -1.83
C LEU A 383 -2.27 32.58 -1.30
N TYR A 384 -2.98 31.92 -2.22
CA TYR A 384 -3.96 30.88 -1.92
C TYR A 384 -3.45 29.48 -2.24
N LEU A 385 -3.88 28.47 -1.48
CA LEU A 385 -3.70 27.06 -1.81
C LEU A 385 -4.44 26.75 -3.10
N ASN A 386 -3.68 26.46 -4.15
CA ASN A 386 -4.13 26.33 -5.53
C ASN A 386 -3.76 24.95 -6.09
N VAL A 387 -4.47 24.52 -7.13
CA VAL A 387 -4.09 23.36 -7.93
C VAL A 387 -3.37 23.87 -9.17
N ALA A 388 -2.18 23.34 -9.44
CA ALA A 388 -1.37 23.74 -10.57
C ALA A 388 -2.17 23.65 -11.87
N ASP A 389 -1.99 24.63 -12.75
CA ASP A 389 -2.66 24.76 -14.06
C ASP A 389 -4.19 24.84 -14.03
N GLY A 390 -4.83 24.80 -12.84
CA GLY A 390 -6.29 24.74 -12.74
C GLY A 390 -6.89 23.44 -13.28
N GLU A 391 -6.11 22.35 -13.37
CA GLU A 391 -6.53 21.08 -13.94
C GLU A 391 -7.01 20.09 -12.84
N GLY A 392 -8.19 19.50 -13.02
CA GLY A 392 -8.68 18.42 -12.16
C GLY A 392 -8.19 17.06 -12.64
N ALA A 393 -7.03 16.61 -12.16
CA ALA A 393 -6.46 15.31 -12.50
C ALA A 393 -5.78 14.65 -11.30
N ASP A 394 -5.67 13.32 -11.33
CA ASP A 394 -4.92 12.57 -10.31
C ASP A 394 -3.45 12.98 -10.31
N SER A 395 -2.92 13.20 -9.11
CA SER A 395 -1.54 13.63 -8.88
C SER A 395 -1.23 15.04 -9.39
N GLN A 396 -2.26 15.84 -9.68
CA GLN A 396 -2.05 17.25 -10.03
C GLN A 396 -1.52 18.00 -8.80
N ASN A 397 -0.46 18.77 -9.01
CA ASN A 397 0.28 19.41 -7.93
C ASN A 397 -0.53 20.47 -7.19
N VAL A 398 -0.26 20.65 -5.89
CA VAL A 398 -0.81 21.75 -5.09
C VAL A 398 0.29 22.76 -4.79
N GLU A 399 -0.02 24.04 -5.01
CA GLU A 399 0.94 25.15 -4.98
C GLU A 399 0.28 26.45 -4.51
N LEU A 400 1.03 27.55 -4.44
CA LEU A 400 0.47 28.88 -4.20
C LEU A 400 -0.02 29.55 -5.49
N GLY A 401 -1.22 30.16 -5.46
CA GLY A 401 -1.82 30.92 -6.57
C GLY A 401 -2.28 32.33 -6.18
N GLU A 402 -2.43 33.23 -7.15
CA GLU A 402 -2.69 34.66 -6.94
C GLU A 402 -4.17 35.02 -6.70
N ASP A 403 -5.09 34.32 -7.36
CA ASP A 403 -6.45 34.82 -7.60
C ASP A 403 -7.53 34.18 -6.70
N GLY A 404 -7.16 33.15 -5.93
CA GLY A 404 -8.09 32.42 -5.06
C GLY A 404 -9.27 31.81 -5.81
N GLN A 405 -9.12 31.53 -7.12
CA GLN A 405 -10.16 30.88 -7.91
C GLN A 405 -10.41 29.44 -7.45
N GLN A 406 -9.35 28.75 -7.03
CA GLN A 406 -9.46 27.43 -6.44
C GLN A 406 -10.19 27.49 -5.10
N MET A 407 -11.29 26.74 -5.02
CA MET A 407 -12.10 26.61 -3.80
C MET A 407 -11.97 25.19 -3.27
N TRP A 408 -11.97 25.06 -1.95
CA TRP A 408 -11.89 23.78 -1.26
C TRP A 408 -13.16 23.57 -0.44
N LYS A 409 -13.90 22.51 -0.74
CA LYS A 409 -15.03 22.08 0.07
C LYS A 409 -14.52 21.32 1.28
N LEU A 410 -14.60 21.95 2.43
CA LEU A 410 -14.30 21.32 3.71
C LEU A 410 -15.50 20.47 4.13
N THR A 411 -15.26 19.19 4.40
CA THR A 411 -16.27 18.25 4.93
C THR A 411 -15.74 17.57 6.19
N ASN A 412 -16.45 17.70 7.31
CA ASN A 412 -16.14 17.00 8.55
C ASN A 412 -16.42 15.49 8.41
N VAL A 413 -15.41 14.66 8.69
CA VAL A 413 -15.49 13.19 8.53
C VAL A 413 -15.37 12.42 9.86
N GLY A 414 -15.44 13.12 10.99
CA GLY A 414 -15.41 12.55 12.35
C GLY A 414 -14.03 12.58 12.99
N ASN A 415 -13.97 12.36 14.31
CA ASN A 415 -12.73 12.41 15.11
C ASN A 415 -11.89 13.71 14.93
N ASN A 416 -12.57 14.84 14.67
CA ASN A 416 -11.98 16.16 14.35
C ASN A 416 -11.22 16.24 13.01
N TYR A 417 -11.33 15.23 12.15
CA TYR A 417 -10.76 15.28 10.81
C TYR A 417 -11.76 15.82 9.78
N VAL A 418 -11.19 16.39 8.72
CA VAL A 418 -11.89 16.95 7.57
C VAL A 418 -11.27 16.43 6.27
N THR A 419 -12.03 16.38 5.19
CA THR A 419 -11.50 16.33 3.82
C THR A 419 -11.58 17.72 3.19
N LEU A 420 -10.75 17.97 2.18
CA LEU A 420 -10.74 19.21 1.38
C LEU A 420 -10.91 18.84 -0.10
N THR A 421 -12.13 18.91 -0.61
CA THR A 421 -12.42 18.56 -2.02
C THR A 421 -12.24 19.76 -2.94
N SER A 422 -11.51 19.60 -4.03
CA SER A 422 -11.24 20.62 -5.04
C SER A 422 -12.52 21.06 -5.77
N SER A 423 -12.63 22.34 -6.16
CA SER A 423 -13.69 22.81 -7.08
C SER A 423 -13.55 22.30 -8.52
N LEU A 424 -12.44 21.63 -8.84
CA LEU A 424 -12.12 21.13 -10.19
C LEU A 424 -12.62 19.71 -10.46
N GLY A 425 -13.39 19.11 -9.54
CA GLY A 425 -14.01 17.80 -9.73
C GLY A 425 -13.99 16.95 -8.47
N GLU A 426 -14.17 15.64 -8.63
CA GLU A 426 -14.20 14.66 -7.55
C GLU A 426 -12.77 14.27 -7.09
N PHE A 427 -11.99 15.29 -6.71
CA PHE A 427 -10.61 15.14 -6.21
C PHE A 427 -10.46 15.78 -4.82
N ASN A 428 -9.91 15.03 -3.86
CA ASN A 428 -9.53 15.57 -2.56
C ASN A 428 -8.07 16.03 -2.59
N LEU A 429 -7.75 17.01 -1.75
CA LEU A 429 -6.38 17.25 -1.31
C LEU A 429 -5.83 15.94 -0.72
N ASP A 430 -4.63 15.59 -1.12
CA ASP A 430 -4.00 14.31 -0.86
C ASP A 430 -2.53 14.53 -0.53
N VAL A 431 -2.08 13.96 0.58
CA VAL A 431 -0.64 13.82 0.85
C VAL A 431 -0.14 12.67 0.00
N CYS A 432 0.72 12.97 -0.97
CA CYS A 432 1.18 12.02 -1.97
C CYS A 432 1.65 10.72 -1.30
N MET A 433 1.05 9.60 -1.71
CA MET A 433 1.37 8.26 -1.20
C MET A 433 1.12 8.05 0.31
N GLY A 434 0.52 9.03 1.01
CA GLY A 434 0.19 8.93 2.44
C GLY A 434 1.39 8.86 3.37
N GLU A 435 2.58 9.25 2.93
CA GLU A 435 3.80 9.15 3.74
C GLU A 435 3.74 10.09 4.95
N ASP A 436 4.50 9.80 6.01
CA ASP A 436 4.66 10.68 7.18
C ASP A 436 6.08 11.27 7.21
N GLU A 437 6.51 11.82 6.07
CA GLU A 437 7.85 12.35 5.85
C GLU A 437 7.82 13.85 5.58
N ASN A 438 8.88 14.52 5.98
CA ASN A 438 9.11 15.91 5.62
C ASN A 438 9.38 16.01 4.12
N GLY A 439 8.66 16.91 3.45
CA GLY A 439 8.77 17.13 2.02
C GLY A 439 7.85 16.25 1.17
N THR A 440 6.98 15.42 1.76
CA THR A 440 5.99 14.66 0.97
C THR A 440 5.00 15.63 0.31
N ASN A 441 4.94 15.56 -1.02
CA ASN A 441 4.17 16.50 -1.83
C ASN A 441 2.67 16.51 -1.48
N ALA A 442 2.04 17.69 -1.51
CA ALA A 442 0.59 17.80 -1.53
C ALA A 442 0.11 17.83 -2.98
N GLN A 443 -0.92 17.05 -3.28
CA GLN A 443 -1.51 16.93 -4.62
C GLN A 443 -3.03 16.86 -4.50
N ILE A 444 -3.75 16.84 -5.62
CA ILE A 444 -5.12 16.36 -5.65
C ILE A 444 -5.17 14.94 -6.21
N TYR A 445 -6.07 14.13 -5.69
CA TYR A 445 -6.28 12.76 -6.15
C TYR A 445 -7.75 12.37 -6.02
N SER A 446 -8.19 11.44 -6.87
CA SER A 446 -9.55 10.92 -6.91
C SER A 446 -10.02 10.56 -5.50
N ILE A 447 -11.25 10.93 -5.17
CA ILE A 447 -11.79 10.73 -3.82
C ILE A 447 -11.76 9.24 -3.43
N HIS A 448 -11.00 8.92 -2.38
CA HIS A 448 -11.03 7.63 -1.69
C HIS A 448 -11.25 7.76 -0.18
N ASN A 449 -11.21 8.99 0.36
CA ASN A 449 -11.52 9.33 1.76
C ASN A 449 -10.70 8.54 2.80
N GLU A 450 -9.55 7.99 2.41
CA GLU A 450 -8.62 7.32 3.32
C GLU A 450 -7.71 8.35 4.02
N GLU A 451 -6.83 7.92 4.91
CA GLU A 451 -6.01 8.84 5.74
C GLU A 451 -5.21 9.90 4.98
N PRO A 452 -4.63 9.64 3.78
CA PRO A 452 -3.88 10.65 3.03
C PRO A 452 -4.73 11.86 2.58
N GLN A 453 -6.06 11.69 2.51
CA GLN A 453 -7.01 12.72 2.09
C GLN A 453 -7.70 13.42 3.26
N GLN A 454 -7.23 13.15 4.48
CA GLN A 454 -7.83 13.68 5.69
C GLN A 454 -6.86 14.55 6.47
N PHE A 455 -7.39 15.63 7.00
CA PHE A 455 -6.62 16.69 7.64
C PHE A 455 -7.28 17.11 8.94
N VAL A 456 -6.51 17.67 9.86
CA VAL A 456 -7.00 18.26 11.09
C VAL A 456 -6.64 19.75 11.09
N VAL A 457 -7.64 20.62 11.17
CA VAL A 457 -7.41 22.06 11.34
C VAL A 457 -7.10 22.31 12.81
N MET A 458 -6.00 22.99 13.13
CA MET A 458 -5.60 23.23 14.51
C MET A 458 -5.36 24.71 14.80
N GLU A 459 -5.83 25.18 15.97
CA GLU A 459 -5.73 26.59 16.38
C GLU A 459 -4.28 26.99 16.66
N THR A 460 -3.88 28.16 16.18
CA THR A 460 -2.62 28.82 16.57
C THR A 460 -2.89 29.87 17.67
N GLU A 461 -1.85 30.50 18.19
CA GLU A 461 -2.00 31.64 19.12
C GLU A 461 -2.67 32.86 18.45
N THR A 462 -2.62 32.95 17.12
CA THR A 462 -3.24 34.03 16.35
C THR A 462 -4.67 33.67 15.99
N LYS A 463 -5.62 34.53 16.38
CA LYS A 463 -7.05 34.33 16.10
C LYS A 463 -7.30 34.17 14.59
N ASN A 464 -8.09 33.16 14.23
CA ASN A 464 -8.45 32.80 12.86
C ASN A 464 -7.28 32.41 11.94
N VAL A 465 -6.11 32.10 12.53
CA VAL A 465 -4.97 31.53 11.82
C VAL A 465 -4.73 30.12 12.35
N TYR A 466 -4.50 29.19 11.44
CA TYR A 466 -4.46 27.76 11.69
C TYR A 466 -3.20 27.15 11.11
N VAL A 467 -2.88 25.96 11.58
CA VAL A 467 -2.08 24.98 10.82
C VAL A 467 -3.01 23.86 10.37
N ILE A 468 -2.74 23.27 9.20
CA ILE A 468 -3.55 22.18 8.65
C ILE A 468 -2.71 20.90 8.76
N GLY A 469 -2.97 20.12 9.81
CA GLY A 469 -2.24 18.89 10.11
C GLY A 469 -2.68 17.72 9.24
N THR A 470 -1.73 16.87 8.84
CA THR A 470 -2.02 15.69 8.02
C THR A 470 -2.48 14.53 8.92
N ARG A 471 -3.49 13.76 8.50
CA ARG A 471 -3.95 12.62 9.31
C ARG A 471 -2.91 11.51 9.38
N GLY A 472 -2.17 11.26 8.30
CA GLY A 472 -1.08 10.28 8.26
C GLY A 472 0.01 10.51 9.33
N SER A 473 0.23 11.77 9.72
CA SER A 473 1.18 12.15 10.78
C SER A 473 0.54 12.32 12.17
N ASN A 474 -0.75 12.00 12.33
CA ASN A 474 -1.56 12.38 13.50
C ASN A 474 -1.47 13.88 13.84
N GLY A 475 -1.30 14.75 12.84
CA GLY A 475 -1.16 16.20 13.03
C GLY A 475 0.22 16.66 13.53
N SER A 476 1.23 15.77 13.59
CA SER A 476 2.61 16.16 13.88
C SER A 476 3.29 16.85 12.69
N LYS A 477 2.80 16.62 11.47
CA LYS A 477 3.15 17.36 10.26
C LYS A 477 1.96 18.14 9.72
N VAL A 478 2.25 19.25 9.06
CA VAL A 478 1.26 20.21 8.55
C VAL A 478 1.58 20.58 7.11
N LEU A 479 0.59 21.12 6.39
CA LEU A 479 0.81 21.73 5.08
C LEU A 479 1.82 22.88 5.22
N ASP A 480 2.89 22.79 4.44
CA ASP A 480 4.08 23.63 4.49
C ASP A 480 4.42 24.07 3.06
N ILE A 481 4.62 25.38 2.89
CA ILE A 481 5.07 25.94 1.62
C ILE A 481 6.58 25.73 1.50
N GLU A 482 6.97 25.00 0.46
CA GLU A 482 8.34 24.57 0.23
C GLU A 482 9.33 25.75 0.26
N ASN A 483 10.37 25.59 1.08
CA ASN A 483 11.47 26.56 1.21
C ASN A 483 11.02 28.00 1.51
N TYR A 484 9.90 28.17 2.23
CA TYR A 484 9.31 29.49 2.53
C TYR A 484 8.96 30.29 1.27
N GLY A 485 8.55 29.61 0.19
CA GLY A 485 8.13 30.26 -1.05
C GLY A 485 7.01 31.28 -0.82
N THR A 486 7.14 32.46 -1.43
CA THR A 486 6.13 33.54 -1.36
C THR A 486 5.65 34.00 -2.73
N THR A 487 5.94 33.25 -3.78
CA THR A 487 5.55 33.56 -5.16
C THR A 487 4.54 32.54 -5.67
N PRO A 488 3.72 32.89 -6.68
CA PRO A 488 2.87 31.92 -7.35
C PRO A 488 3.69 30.75 -7.91
N GLY A 489 3.13 29.54 -7.88
CA GLY A 489 3.81 28.30 -8.22
C GLY A 489 4.75 27.76 -7.13
N SER A 490 4.85 28.42 -5.96
CA SER A 490 5.57 27.83 -4.83
C SER A 490 4.88 26.55 -4.40
N ASN A 491 5.62 25.45 -4.39
CA ASN A 491 5.08 24.13 -4.08
C ASN A 491 4.58 24.02 -2.63
N VAL A 492 3.61 23.16 -2.40
CA VAL A 492 3.13 22.82 -1.05
C VAL A 492 3.36 21.34 -0.79
N TYR A 493 4.00 21.02 0.32
CA TYR A 493 4.21 19.67 0.81
C TYR A 493 3.79 19.58 2.28
N GLN A 494 4.01 18.45 2.95
CA GLN A 494 3.95 18.41 4.40
C GLN A 494 5.33 18.56 5.03
N TRP A 495 5.39 19.14 6.22
CA TRP A 495 6.59 19.19 7.04
C TRP A 495 6.24 19.16 8.53
N GLU A 496 7.21 18.79 9.37
CA GLU A 496 7.12 18.84 10.83
C GLU A 496 6.49 20.17 11.28
N ASN A 497 5.52 20.09 12.16
CA ASN A 497 4.79 21.26 12.63
C ASN A 497 5.68 22.10 13.55
N GLU A 498 6.21 23.18 12.99
CA GLU A 498 7.04 24.16 13.68
C GLU A 498 6.28 25.46 13.96
N GLY A 499 5.03 25.57 13.51
CA GLY A 499 4.19 26.76 13.65
C GLY A 499 4.74 27.99 12.92
N LYS A 500 5.57 27.79 11.89
CA LYS A 500 6.25 28.86 11.15
C LYS A 500 5.35 29.52 10.10
N ALA A 501 5.72 30.70 9.64
CA ALA A 501 4.91 31.53 8.72
C ALA A 501 4.47 30.81 7.44
N ASN A 502 5.32 29.94 6.88
CA ASN A 502 5.06 29.10 5.71
C ASN A 502 4.11 27.92 5.98
N GLN A 503 3.74 27.68 7.25
CA GLN A 503 2.80 26.63 7.68
C GLN A 503 1.46 27.21 8.16
N LEU A 504 1.32 28.54 8.18
CA LEU A 504 0.11 29.22 8.64
C LEU A 504 -0.90 29.35 7.51
N TRP A 505 -2.17 29.16 7.84
CA TRP A 505 -3.28 29.24 6.90
C TRP A 505 -4.46 29.96 7.52
N THR A 506 -5.14 30.77 6.72
CA THR A 506 -6.45 31.34 7.00
C THR A 506 -7.47 30.65 6.10
N LEU A 507 -8.60 30.24 6.68
CA LEU A 507 -9.70 29.62 5.95
C LEU A 507 -10.81 30.66 5.83
N GLU A 508 -10.94 31.25 4.65
CA GLU A 508 -11.92 32.28 4.33
C GLU A 508 -13.22 31.62 3.85
N PRO A 509 -14.29 31.58 4.67
CA PRO A 509 -15.55 30.97 4.25
C PRO A 509 -16.16 31.78 3.12
N ILE A 510 -16.64 31.09 2.09
CA ILE A 510 -17.40 31.69 1.01
C ILE A 510 -18.84 31.83 1.53
N GLN A 511 -19.14 32.98 2.14
CA GLN A 511 -20.43 33.24 2.78
C GLN A 511 -21.56 33.40 1.75
N GLY A 512 -22.61 32.60 1.89
CA GLY A 512 -23.97 33.13 1.82
C GLY A 512 -24.33 33.65 3.21
N THR A 513 -24.40 34.96 3.39
CA THR A 513 -24.62 35.61 4.70
C THR A 513 -26.06 35.49 5.16
N ILE A 514 -26.26 35.05 6.41
CA ILE A 514 -27.43 35.39 7.23
C ILE A 514 -26.99 36.42 8.28
N SER A 515 -27.52 37.64 8.20
CA SER A 515 -27.77 38.53 9.34
C SER A 515 -28.70 39.68 8.89
N GLY A 516 -29.73 39.95 9.69
CA GLY A 516 -30.88 40.78 9.29
C GLY A 516 -30.85 42.25 9.72
N GLY A 517 -31.93 42.95 9.36
CA GLY A 517 -32.34 44.24 9.95
C GLY A 517 -32.58 45.40 8.96
N ASP A 518 -33.86 45.58 8.59
CA ASP A 518 -34.61 46.79 8.21
C ASP A 518 -34.32 47.67 6.97
N GLU A 519 -35.42 47.84 6.20
CA GLU A 519 -35.97 49.02 5.52
C GLU A 519 -35.08 49.84 4.55
N THR A 520 -35.41 50.12 3.28
CA THR A 520 -36.69 50.56 2.68
C THR A 520 -36.58 50.61 1.13
N SER A 521 -37.71 50.33 0.45
CA SER A 521 -38.27 50.90 -0.81
C SER A 521 -37.36 51.14 -2.05
N SER A 522 -37.73 50.91 -3.32
CA SER A 522 -39.00 50.54 -3.98
C SER A 522 -38.82 50.56 -5.50
N ASN A 523 -39.64 49.75 -6.20
CA ASN A 523 -40.18 49.91 -7.56
C ASN A 523 -39.26 49.69 -8.77
N GLU A 524 -39.65 49.02 -9.85
CA GLU A 524 -40.87 48.34 -10.35
C GLU A 524 -40.40 47.61 -11.63
N SER A 525 -40.69 46.34 -11.90
CA SER A 525 -41.88 45.90 -12.65
C SER A 525 -41.86 44.37 -12.88
N LYS A 526 -43.02 43.71 -12.68
CA LYS A 526 -43.39 42.29 -12.96
C LYS A 526 -44.80 42.32 -13.63
N PRO A 527 -45.48 41.22 -14.08
CA PRO A 527 -45.30 39.78 -13.80
C PRO A 527 -45.42 38.81 -15.02
N SER A 528 -44.84 37.60 -15.02
CA SER A 528 -45.47 36.29 -14.72
C SER A 528 -44.64 35.21 -15.47
N ASN A 529 -44.34 33.98 -15.05
CA ASN A 529 -44.86 33.06 -14.04
C ASN A 529 -43.74 32.66 -13.08
N ASP A 530 -43.90 32.98 -11.79
CA ASP A 530 -42.88 32.82 -10.75
C ASP A 530 -43.48 32.09 -9.55
N GLU A 531 -43.98 30.88 -9.81
CA GLU A 531 -44.44 29.95 -8.76
C GLU A 531 -43.58 28.68 -8.67
N SER A 532 -42.58 28.49 -9.54
CA SER A 532 -41.78 27.25 -9.57
C SER A 532 -40.35 27.40 -9.04
N CYS A 533 -39.88 28.62 -8.82
CA CYS A 533 -38.50 28.88 -8.42
C CYS A 533 -38.38 29.14 -6.93
N TRP A 534 -38.28 28.04 -6.20
CA TRP A 534 -38.13 28.00 -4.75
C TRP A 534 -36.83 28.69 -4.27
N ALA A 535 -35.75 28.68 -5.07
CA ALA A 535 -34.45 29.20 -4.65
C ALA A 535 -34.38 30.72 -4.47
N LYS A 536 -35.31 31.49 -5.05
CA LYS A 536 -35.43 32.94 -4.80
C LYS A 536 -35.69 33.26 -3.33
N SER A 537 -36.46 32.40 -2.64
CA SER A 537 -36.72 32.56 -1.19
C SER A 537 -35.47 32.37 -0.33
N LEU A 538 -34.42 31.76 -0.90
CA LEU A 538 -33.12 31.53 -0.27
C LEU A 538 -32.04 32.51 -0.77
N GLY A 539 -32.42 33.52 -1.57
CA GLY A 539 -31.50 34.54 -2.08
C GLY A 539 -30.81 34.20 -3.40
N TYR A 540 -31.21 33.12 -4.09
CA TYR A 540 -30.58 32.66 -5.34
C TYR A 540 -31.47 32.88 -6.57
N SER A 541 -30.83 32.97 -7.74
CA SER A 541 -31.55 33.08 -9.02
C SER A 541 -32.21 31.75 -9.41
N CYS A 542 -33.11 31.79 -10.40
CA CYS A 542 -33.70 30.57 -10.98
C CYS A 542 -32.83 30.12 -12.14
N CYS A 543 -32.56 28.81 -12.24
CA CYS A 543 -31.84 28.31 -13.40
C CYS A 543 -32.72 28.45 -14.64
N LYS A 544 -32.10 28.88 -15.73
CA LYS A 544 -32.71 28.85 -17.07
C LYS A 544 -32.60 27.46 -17.68
N SER A 545 -31.59 26.69 -17.28
CA SER A 545 -31.35 25.30 -17.65
C SER A 545 -31.89 24.31 -16.60
N CYS A 546 -32.06 23.05 -16.99
CA CYS A 546 -32.50 21.97 -16.09
C CYS A 546 -31.34 21.07 -15.62
N GLY A 547 -30.08 21.50 -15.80
CA GLY A 547 -28.90 20.72 -15.44
C GLY A 547 -28.68 20.67 -13.93
N VAL A 548 -28.97 19.52 -13.32
CA VAL A 548 -28.88 19.34 -11.86
C VAL A 548 -27.45 19.06 -11.45
N VAL A 549 -26.85 20.00 -10.72
CA VAL A 549 -25.51 19.88 -10.12
C VAL A 549 -25.60 19.32 -8.69
N MET A 550 -26.67 19.62 -7.96
CA MET A 550 -26.90 19.18 -6.59
C MET A 550 -28.41 19.07 -6.30
N GLU A 551 -28.83 18.23 -5.35
CA GLU A 551 -30.18 18.24 -4.79
C GLU A 551 -30.09 18.18 -3.26
N ASP A 552 -30.84 19.05 -2.59
CA ASP A 552 -30.97 19.09 -1.13
C ASP A 552 -32.44 19.17 -0.70
N ASP A 553 -32.69 19.34 0.60
CA ASP A 553 -34.04 19.47 1.17
C ASP A 553 -34.83 20.68 0.64
N SER A 554 -34.14 21.66 0.04
CA SER A 554 -34.75 22.85 -0.56
C SER A 554 -35.14 22.61 -2.02
N GLY A 555 -34.36 21.81 -2.75
CA GLY A 555 -34.68 21.33 -4.09
C GLY A 555 -33.45 21.06 -4.97
N LYS A 556 -33.67 20.98 -6.29
CA LYS A 556 -32.61 20.71 -7.30
C LYS A 556 -31.90 21.99 -7.72
N TRP A 557 -30.59 22.03 -7.54
CA TRP A 557 -29.72 23.17 -7.83
C TRP A 557 -28.92 22.99 -9.12
N GLY A 558 -28.66 24.10 -9.82
CA GLY A 558 -27.73 24.19 -10.94
C GLY A 558 -26.77 25.38 -10.75
N ILE A 559 -25.82 25.53 -11.67
CA ILE A 559 -24.85 26.64 -11.66
C ILE A 559 -24.88 27.32 -13.03
N GLU A 560 -25.07 28.64 -13.06
CA GLU A 560 -25.06 29.45 -14.28
C GLU A 560 -24.16 30.67 -14.08
N ASN A 561 -23.21 30.88 -15.00
CA ASN A 561 -22.21 31.97 -14.93
C ASN A 561 -21.42 32.01 -13.60
N GLY A 562 -21.19 30.85 -12.98
CA GLY A 562 -20.48 30.73 -11.70
C GLY A 562 -21.36 30.94 -10.46
N ASP A 563 -22.65 31.26 -10.62
CA ASP A 563 -23.59 31.49 -9.52
C ASP A 563 -24.59 30.35 -9.39
N TRP A 564 -24.91 29.99 -8.13
CA TRP A 564 -25.93 29.00 -7.82
C TRP A 564 -27.33 29.48 -8.20
N CYS A 565 -28.11 28.57 -8.79
CA CYS A 565 -29.49 28.81 -9.14
C CYS A 565 -30.39 27.62 -8.80
N GLY A 566 -31.66 27.87 -8.50
CA GLY A 566 -32.65 26.82 -8.26
C GLY A 566 -33.33 26.37 -9.53
N ILE A 567 -33.32 25.07 -9.79
CA ILE A 567 -34.01 24.46 -10.91
C ILE A 567 -35.48 24.32 -10.56
N ALA A 568 -36.34 24.85 -11.42
CA ALA A 568 -37.77 24.77 -11.26
C ALA A 568 -38.24 23.31 -11.21
N LYS A 569 -39.19 22.98 -10.30
CA LYS A 569 -39.76 21.62 -10.22
C LYS A 569 -40.40 21.14 -11.53
N THR A 570 -40.78 22.07 -12.40
CA THR A 570 -41.37 21.82 -13.73
C THR A 570 -40.34 21.78 -14.86
N CYS A 571 -39.05 21.90 -14.57
CA CYS A 571 -37.98 21.87 -15.57
C CYS A 571 -37.76 20.41 -16.03
N SER A 572 -38.29 20.04 -17.20
CA SER A 572 -38.03 18.75 -17.83
C SER A 572 -37.10 18.92 -19.03
N SER A 573 -35.90 18.34 -18.99
CA SER A 573 -35.02 18.27 -20.16
C SER A 573 -35.69 17.43 -21.27
N LYS A 574 -35.75 17.97 -22.48
CA LYS A 574 -36.25 17.25 -23.66
C LYS A 574 -35.15 16.35 -24.21
N CYS A 575 -34.88 15.23 -23.57
CA CYS A 575 -34.39 14.07 -24.30
C CYS A 575 -35.28 12.87 -23.97
N ILE A 576 -35.84 12.24 -25.00
CA ILE A 576 -36.57 10.98 -24.90
C ILE A 576 -35.72 9.99 -25.67
N GLY A 577 -34.96 9.16 -24.97
CA GLY A 577 -34.19 8.08 -25.58
C GLY A 577 -35.12 7.01 -26.17
N ALA A 578 -34.82 6.55 -27.38
CA ALA A 578 -35.51 5.42 -27.97
C ALA A 578 -35.50 4.23 -26.99
N ALA A 579 -36.63 3.52 -26.89
CA ALA A 579 -36.87 2.40 -25.97
C ALA A 579 -36.94 2.71 -24.45
N GLY A 580 -36.93 3.98 -24.02
CA GLY A 580 -37.25 4.36 -22.63
C GLY A 580 -36.05 4.55 -21.69
N TYR A 581 -34.84 4.64 -22.23
CA TYR A 581 -33.63 4.96 -21.46
C TYR A 581 -33.52 6.47 -21.16
N PRO A 582 -32.98 6.86 -19.99
CA PRO A 582 -32.85 8.27 -19.57
C PRO A 582 -31.74 9.01 -20.33
N CYS A 583 -31.75 10.35 -20.24
CA CYS A 583 -30.67 11.19 -20.74
C CYS A 583 -29.42 11.04 -19.87
N CYS A 584 -28.23 11.07 -20.49
CA CYS A 584 -27.00 11.26 -19.74
C CYS A 584 -27.03 12.65 -19.10
N SER A 585 -26.82 12.68 -17.80
CA SER A 585 -26.92 13.88 -16.97
C SER A 585 -25.56 14.44 -16.56
N ARG A 586 -24.50 13.66 -16.73
CA ARG A 586 -23.14 13.90 -16.21
C ARG A 586 -22.03 13.55 -17.21
N THR A 587 -22.30 12.72 -18.22
CA THR A 587 -21.30 12.32 -19.21
C THR A 587 -21.65 12.74 -20.64
N CYS A 588 -20.63 13.21 -21.34
CA CYS A 588 -20.64 13.48 -22.77
C CYS A 588 -19.76 12.51 -23.57
N ILE A 589 -19.20 11.49 -22.89
CA ILE A 589 -18.33 10.50 -23.48
C ILE A 589 -19.18 9.44 -24.18
N VAL A 590 -19.07 9.38 -25.50
CA VAL A 590 -19.78 8.40 -26.33
C VAL A 590 -19.14 7.03 -26.15
N GLN A 591 -19.86 6.14 -25.49
CA GLN A 591 -19.50 4.73 -25.31
C GLN A 591 -19.96 3.87 -26.50
N PHE A 592 -21.07 4.25 -27.13
CA PHE A 592 -21.68 3.53 -28.25
C PHE A 592 -22.54 4.46 -29.12
N GLU A 593 -22.69 4.18 -30.42
CA GLU A 593 -23.52 4.96 -31.33
C GLU A 593 -24.27 4.03 -32.29
N ASP A 594 -25.58 4.23 -32.42
CA ASP A 594 -26.46 3.49 -33.32
C ASP A 594 -27.49 4.41 -33.99
N GLU A 595 -28.47 3.82 -34.71
CA GLU A 595 -29.53 4.56 -35.39
C GLU A 595 -30.44 5.38 -34.44
N SER A 596 -30.40 5.09 -33.12
CA SER A 596 -31.18 5.78 -32.10
C SER A 596 -30.44 6.97 -31.48
N GLY A 597 -29.12 7.04 -31.61
CA GLY A 597 -28.31 8.17 -31.14
C GLY A 597 -26.96 7.77 -30.54
N LYS A 598 -26.34 8.72 -29.85
CA LYS A 598 -25.09 8.51 -29.11
C LYS A 598 -25.40 8.13 -27.66
N TRP A 599 -24.70 7.14 -27.16
CA TRP A 599 -24.96 6.52 -25.86
C TRP A 599 -23.77 6.66 -24.92
N GLY A 600 -24.07 6.95 -23.66
CA GLY A 600 -23.13 6.98 -22.55
C GLY A 600 -23.53 5.96 -21.49
N ILE A 601 -22.67 5.78 -20.50
CA ILE A 601 -22.94 4.92 -19.33
C ILE A 601 -22.77 5.78 -18.08
N GLU A 602 -23.81 5.83 -17.24
CA GLU A 602 -23.80 6.49 -15.93
C GLU A 602 -24.30 5.49 -14.89
N ASN A 603 -23.60 5.37 -13.75
CA ASN A 603 -23.97 4.44 -12.67
C ASN A 603 -24.20 2.98 -13.13
N ASN A 604 -23.43 2.53 -14.14
CA ASN A 604 -23.56 1.24 -14.81
C ASN A 604 -24.85 1.02 -15.64
N ASP A 605 -25.63 2.07 -15.91
CA ASP A 605 -26.81 2.02 -16.78
C ASP A 605 -26.61 2.85 -18.06
N TRP A 606 -27.24 2.41 -19.15
CA TRP A 606 -27.19 3.09 -20.44
C TRP A 606 -28.05 4.36 -20.43
N CYS A 607 -27.49 5.44 -20.95
CA CYS A 607 -28.17 6.72 -21.12
C CYS A 607 -27.90 7.31 -22.51
N ILE A 608 -28.82 8.13 -23.02
CA ILE A 608 -28.66 8.78 -24.33
C ILE A 608 -28.01 10.16 -24.15
N ILE A 609 -26.96 10.44 -24.92
CA ILE A 609 -26.19 11.68 -24.82
C ILE A 609 -26.91 12.78 -25.59
N ASP A 610 -27.34 13.82 -24.87
CA ASP A 610 -27.93 15.01 -25.45
C ASP A 610 -26.83 15.98 -25.92
N ARG A 611 -26.80 16.24 -27.23
CA ARG A 611 -25.81 17.14 -27.83
C ARG A 611 -25.87 18.55 -27.26
N ASP A 612 -27.05 19.04 -26.88
CA ASP A 612 -27.20 20.42 -26.39
C ASP A 612 -26.69 20.57 -24.95
N LEU A 613 -26.73 19.51 -24.14
CA LEU A 613 -26.08 19.47 -22.82
C LEU A 613 -24.55 19.40 -22.93
N CYS A 614 -24.03 18.76 -23.98
CA CYS A 614 -22.61 18.48 -24.12
C CYS A 614 -21.77 19.57 -24.79
N ILE A 615 -22.40 20.63 -25.29
CA ILE A 615 -21.68 21.82 -25.79
C ILE A 615 -21.09 22.65 -24.63
N TYR A 616 -21.61 22.49 -23.41
CA TYR A 616 -21.19 23.28 -22.24
C TYR A 616 -20.26 22.52 -21.27
N LEU A 617 -19.90 21.28 -21.59
CA LEU A 617 -19.07 20.39 -20.77
C LEU A 617 -17.75 19.98 -21.47
N GLN A 618 -17.36 20.70 -22.53
CA GLN A 618 -16.08 20.52 -23.24
C GLN A 618 -15.14 21.70 -23.04
#